data_AF-A0A7S3S044-F1
#
_entry.id   AF-A0A7S3S044-F1
#
_cell.length_a   1.000
_cell.length_b   1.000
_cell.length_c   1.000
_cell.angle_alpha   90.00
_cell.angle_beta   90.00
_cell.angle_gamma   90.00
#
_symmetry.space_group_name_H-M   'P 1'
#
loop_
_entity.id
_entity.type
_entity.pdbx_description
1 polymer ?
#
loop_
_entity_poly.entity_id
_entity_poly.type
_entity_poly.pdbx_seq_one_letter_code
_entity_poly.pdbx_strand_id
1 'polypeptide(L)'
;MLDFSDLTLRAVQLFDEQPQVLAAYRSRFQHVLVDELQDTSRVQYEWLRRITGQPVPGRPQQQPPFGRSGGAEQAVFVAADDDQSVYGWRGADRTNVLRFLSEFDGARVIRLTTSYRCSPHAL
;
A
#
# COMPACT_ATOMS: atom_id res chain seq x y z
N MET A 1 -24.90 10.28 2.63
CA MET A 1 -23.87 10.54 3.66
C MET A 1 -22.87 9.41 3.55
N LEU A 2 -21.56 9.67 3.59
CA LEU A 2 -20.51 8.66 3.53
C LEU A 2 -19.81 8.61 4.88
N ASP A 3 -19.53 7.42 5.39
CA ASP A 3 -18.66 7.23 6.54
C ASP A 3 -17.18 7.04 6.13
N PHE A 4 -16.28 6.87 7.10
CA PHE A 4 -14.85 6.72 6.83
C PHE A 4 -14.51 5.44 6.03
N SER A 5 -15.23 4.35 6.25
CA SER A 5 -15.04 3.10 5.53
C SER A 5 -15.52 3.25 4.09
N ASP A 6 -16.65 3.95 3.90
CA ASP A 6 -17.20 4.27 2.59
C ASP A 6 -16.23 5.11 1.76
N LEU A 7 -15.54 6.08 2.37
CA LEU A 7 -14.55 6.90 1.66
C LEU A 7 -13.44 6.05 1.04
N THR A 8 -12.91 5.09 1.80
CA THR A 8 -11.82 4.23 1.34
C THR A 8 -12.32 3.26 0.25
N LEU A 9 -13.48 2.64 0.48
CA LEU A 9 -14.08 1.72 -0.49
C LEU A 9 -14.43 2.43 -1.78
N ARG A 10 -15.03 3.62 -1.69
CA ARG A 10 -15.43 4.43 -2.85
C ARG A 10 -14.22 4.89 -3.64
N ALA A 11 -13.12 5.25 -2.99
CA ALA A 11 -11.87 5.59 -3.68
C ALA A 11 -11.35 4.43 -4.53
N VAL A 12 -11.38 3.20 -4.01
CA VAL A 12 -10.96 2.00 -4.77
C VAL A 12 -11.95 1.67 -5.89
N GLN A 13 -13.26 1.81 -5.67
CA GLN A 13 -14.28 1.60 -6.70
C GLN A 13 -14.17 2.63 -7.84
N LEU A 14 -13.87 3.89 -7.51
CA LEU A 14 -13.73 4.97 -8.49
C LEU A 14 -12.65 4.64 -9.54
N PHE A 15 -11.60 3.92 -9.16
CA PHE A 15 -10.59 3.49 -10.12
C PHE A 15 -11.12 2.52 -11.18
N ASP A 16 -12.17 1.73 -10.90
CA ASP A 16 -12.83 0.89 -11.91
C ASP A 16 -13.78 1.67 -12.80
N GLU A 17 -14.53 2.58 -12.21
CA GLU A 17 -15.53 3.39 -12.92
C GLU A 17 -14.87 4.47 -13.79
N GLN A 18 -13.72 4.98 -13.37
CA GLN A 18 -13.00 6.09 -14.00
C GLN A 18 -11.49 5.78 -14.10
N PRO A 19 -11.06 4.97 -15.07
CA PRO A 19 -9.66 4.58 -15.25
C PRO A 19 -8.67 5.77 -15.36
N GLN A 20 -9.14 6.91 -15.88
CA GLN A 20 -8.36 8.14 -15.95
C GLN A 20 -7.96 8.69 -14.58
N VAL A 21 -8.75 8.44 -13.53
CA VAL A 21 -8.41 8.85 -12.16
C VAL A 21 -7.22 8.04 -11.67
N LEU A 22 -7.26 6.71 -11.82
CA LEU A 22 -6.14 5.84 -11.46
C LEU A 22 -4.86 6.23 -12.23
N ALA A 23 -5.01 6.51 -13.53
CA ALA A 23 -3.89 6.94 -14.37
C ALA A 23 -3.28 8.27 -13.90
N ALA A 24 -4.11 9.24 -13.49
CA ALA A 24 -3.64 10.50 -12.95
C ALA A 24 -2.85 10.31 -11.64
N TYR A 25 -3.33 9.43 -10.73
CA TYR A 25 -2.61 9.09 -9.50
C TYR A 25 -1.27 8.41 -9.81
N ARG A 26 -1.25 7.42 -10.71
CA ARG A 26 -0.01 6.74 -11.12
C ARG A 26 1.01 7.69 -11.75
N SER A 27 0.53 8.65 -12.55
CA SER A 27 1.39 9.67 -13.15
C SER A 27 1.99 10.62 -12.12
N ARG A 28 1.16 11.03 -11.15
CA ARG A 28 1.54 11.99 -10.10
C ARG A 28 2.48 11.37 -9.05
N PHE A 29 2.19 10.15 -8.61
CA PHE A 29 2.91 9.49 -7.52
C PHE A 29 3.86 8.42 -8.08
N GLN A 30 5.09 8.85 -8.36
CA GLN A 30 6.16 7.98 -8.85
C GLN A 30 6.89 7.26 -7.70
N HIS A 31 6.89 7.88 -6.53
CA HIS A 31 7.45 7.36 -5.29
C HIS A 31 6.36 7.37 -4.23
N VAL A 32 6.13 6.24 -3.59
CA VAL A 32 5.11 6.07 -2.54
C VAL A 32 5.78 5.59 -1.27
N LEU A 33 5.58 6.34 -0.18
CA LEU A 33 6.01 5.95 1.15
C LEU A 33 4.78 5.63 1.99
N VAL A 34 4.79 4.45 2.61
CA VAL A 34 3.73 4.01 3.53
C VAL A 34 4.35 3.79 4.89
N ASP A 35 3.78 4.43 5.90
CA ASP A 35 4.12 4.21 7.31
C ASP A 35 3.08 3.27 7.94
N GLU A 36 3.47 2.59 9.01
CA GLU A 36 2.61 1.68 9.80
C GLU A 36 1.82 0.66 8.96
N LEU A 37 2.49 -0.02 8.02
CA LEU A 37 1.82 -0.94 7.09
C LEU A 37 1.04 -2.05 7.82
N GLN A 38 1.49 -2.47 9.00
CA GLN A 38 0.84 -3.50 9.82
C GLN A 38 -0.58 -3.14 10.28
N ASP A 39 -0.92 -1.85 10.30
CA ASP A 39 -2.21 -1.35 10.75
C ASP A 39 -3.15 -1.00 9.58
N THR A 40 -2.74 -1.33 8.35
CA THR A 40 -3.56 -1.09 7.16
C THR A 40 -4.64 -2.17 6.98
N SER A 41 -5.84 -1.76 6.59
CA SER A 41 -6.90 -2.68 6.19
C SER A 41 -6.67 -3.23 4.78
N ARG A 42 -7.38 -4.31 4.44
CA ARG A 42 -7.30 -4.91 3.09
C ARG A 42 -7.66 -3.94 1.96
N VAL A 43 -8.62 -3.03 2.18
CA VAL A 43 -9.02 -2.04 1.17
C VAL A 43 -7.93 -0.98 0.97
N GLN A 44 -7.26 -0.56 2.05
CA GLN A 44 -6.13 0.36 1.97
C GLN A 44 -4.93 -0.28 1.24
N TYR A 45 -4.66 -1.56 1.54
CA TYR A 45 -3.61 -2.30 0.84
C TYR A 45 -3.93 -2.52 -0.64
N GLU A 46 -5.20 -2.79 -0.99
CA GLU A 46 -5.66 -2.83 -2.38
C GLU A 46 -5.47 -1.48 -3.07
N TRP A 47 -5.85 -0.38 -2.42
CA TRP A 47 -5.63 0.97 -2.95
C TRP A 47 -4.15 1.21 -3.28
N LEU A 48 -3.25 0.86 -2.36
CA LEU A 48 -1.79 0.95 -2.54
C LEU A 48 -1.37 0.17 -3.79
N ARG A 49 -1.72 -1.13 -3.88
CA ARG A 49 -1.38 -1.96 -5.03
C ARG A 49 -1.83 -1.35 -6.35
N ARG A 50 -3.05 -0.80 -6.38
CA ARG A 50 -3.60 -0.17 -7.59
C ARG A 50 -2.78 1.05 -7.99
N ILE A 51 -2.51 1.97 -7.06
CA ILE A 51 -1.78 3.20 -7.38
C ILE A 51 -0.30 2.95 -7.68
N THR A 52 0.27 1.82 -7.26
CA THR A 52 1.68 1.43 -7.52
C THR A 52 1.81 0.42 -8.67
N GLY A 53 0.74 0.19 -9.44
CA GLY A 53 0.80 -0.65 -10.63
C GLY A 53 0.79 -2.15 -10.38
N GLN A 54 0.77 -2.59 -9.12
CA GLN A 54 0.77 -4.00 -8.76
C GLN A 54 -0.56 -4.66 -9.18
N PRO A 55 -0.52 -5.90 -9.69
CA PRO A 55 -1.72 -6.68 -9.95
C PRO A 55 -2.56 -6.78 -8.68
N VAL A 56 -3.89 -6.93 -8.79
CA VAL A 56 -4.79 -7.24 -7.66
C VAL A 56 -5.60 -8.48 -8.03
N PRO A 57 -5.59 -9.56 -7.24
CA PRO A 57 -6.33 -10.78 -7.55
C PRO A 57 -7.83 -10.50 -7.78
N GLY A 58 -8.37 -11.03 -8.87
CA GLY A 58 -9.79 -10.88 -9.21
C GLY A 58 -10.20 -9.51 -9.75
N ARG A 59 -9.26 -8.58 -9.97
CA ARG A 59 -9.53 -7.28 -10.62
C ARG A 59 -8.83 -7.22 -11.99
N PRO A 60 -9.46 -6.60 -13.00
CA PRO A 60 -8.80 -6.35 -14.28
C PRO A 60 -7.57 -5.46 -14.09
N GLN A 61 -6.44 -5.85 -14.69
CA GLN A 61 -5.27 -4.99 -14.69
C GLN A 61 -5.47 -3.86 -15.70
N GLN A 62 -5.69 -2.65 -15.19
CA GLN A 62 -5.86 -1.48 -16.03
C GLN A 62 -4.50 -0.96 -16.51
N GLN A 63 -4.32 -0.94 -17.83
CA GLN A 63 -3.22 -0.21 -18.46
C GLN A 63 -3.57 1.29 -18.47
N PRO A 64 -2.60 2.19 -18.22
CA PRO A 64 -2.87 3.62 -18.29
C PRO A 64 -3.31 4.02 -19.71
N PRO A 65 -4.40 4.80 -19.86
CA PRO A 65 -4.95 5.20 -21.16
C PRO A 65 -4.03 6.15 -21.96
N PHE A 66 -3.03 6.76 -21.30
CA PHE A 66 -1.95 7.52 -21.93
C PHE A 66 -0.61 7.04 -21.35
N GLY A 67 0.24 6.53 -22.25
CA GLY A 67 1.60 5.99 -22.06
C GLY A 67 2.21 5.90 -20.65
N ARG A 68 2.64 4.68 -20.30
CA ARG A 68 4.02 4.42 -19.84
C ARG A 68 4.57 3.17 -20.53
N SER A 69 4.80 3.26 -21.84
CA SER A 69 5.73 2.37 -22.54
C SER A 69 7.13 2.93 -22.34
N GLY A 70 7.70 2.78 -21.13
CA GLY A 70 9.00 3.39 -20.81
C GLY A 70 9.36 3.47 -19.32
N GLY A 71 9.70 2.33 -18.72
CA GLY A 71 10.94 2.16 -17.95
C GLY A 71 11.04 2.59 -16.48
N ALA A 72 10.20 3.47 -15.95
CA ALA A 72 10.26 3.80 -14.51
C ALA A 72 9.13 3.08 -13.76
N GLU A 73 9.45 1.94 -13.16
CA GLU A 73 8.61 1.30 -12.14
C GLU A 73 8.36 2.29 -10.99
N GLN A 74 7.13 2.27 -10.46
CA GLN A 74 6.80 3.10 -9.31
C GLN A 74 7.54 2.53 -8.10
N ALA A 75 8.34 3.36 -7.44
CA ALA A 75 9.11 2.92 -6.28
C ALA A 75 8.25 3.01 -5.03
N VAL A 76 8.15 1.91 -4.29
CA VAL A 76 7.39 1.82 -3.04
C VAL A 76 8.34 1.54 -1.90
N PHE A 77 8.21 2.33 -0.84
CA PHE A 77 8.90 2.13 0.42
C PHE A 77 7.86 1.98 1.52
N VAL A 78 8.02 0.96 2.36
CA VAL A 78 7.12 0.72 3.49
C VAL A 78 7.92 0.63 4.78
N ALA A 79 7.43 1.28 5.83
CA ALA A 79 7.84 1.05 7.20
C ALA A 79 6.78 0.19 7.89
N ALA A 80 7.21 -0.81 8.64
CA ALA A 80 6.33 -1.73 9.35
C ALA A 80 7.03 -2.36 10.54
N ASP A 81 6.24 -2.66 11.57
CA ASP A 81 6.63 -3.46 12.73
C ASP A 81 5.48 -4.45 13.04
N ASP A 82 5.71 -5.74 12.83
CA ASP A 82 4.67 -6.77 12.99
C ASP A 82 4.27 -7.01 14.45
N ASP A 83 5.16 -6.70 15.41
CA ASP A 83 4.87 -6.77 16.84
C ASP A 83 4.03 -5.57 17.33
N GLN A 84 3.89 -4.52 16.52
CA GLN A 84 3.12 -3.30 16.85
C GLN A 84 1.74 -3.23 16.16
N SER A 85 1.24 -4.32 15.60
CA SER A 85 -0.12 -4.33 15.02
C SER A 85 -1.18 -4.37 16.12
N VAL A 86 -1.85 -3.23 16.35
CA VAL A 86 -2.84 -3.07 17.45
C VAL A 86 -4.24 -2.70 16.97
N TYR A 87 -4.41 -2.36 15.68
CA TYR A 87 -5.70 -1.96 15.13
C TYR A 87 -6.52 -3.09 14.48
N GLY A 88 -6.23 -4.36 14.81
CA GLY A 88 -6.97 -5.51 14.26
C GLY A 88 -8.48 -5.44 14.49
N TRP A 89 -8.94 -4.89 15.63
CA TRP A 89 -10.35 -4.67 15.93
C TRP A 89 -11.05 -3.64 15.01
N ARG A 90 -10.27 -2.82 14.28
CA ARG A 90 -10.74 -1.89 13.23
C ARG A 90 -10.57 -2.46 11.82
N GLY A 91 -10.21 -3.72 11.69
CA GLY A 91 -10.01 -4.39 10.40
C GLY A 91 -8.62 -4.21 9.79
N ALA A 92 -7.62 -3.80 10.58
CA ALA A 92 -6.22 -3.90 10.17
C ALA A 92 -5.86 -5.37 9.92
N ASP A 93 -5.13 -5.62 8.83
CA ASP A 93 -4.67 -6.94 8.43
C ASP A 93 -3.14 -6.97 8.46
N ARG A 94 -2.57 -7.41 9.60
CA ARG A 94 -1.11 -7.55 9.76
C ARG A 94 -0.46 -8.41 8.66
N THR A 95 -1.23 -9.29 8.00
CA THR A 95 -0.71 -10.11 6.90
C THR A 95 -0.33 -9.26 5.68
N ASN A 96 -0.74 -7.99 5.60
CA ASN A 96 -0.30 -7.06 4.57
C ASN A 96 1.22 -6.88 4.55
N VAL A 97 1.89 -6.93 5.71
CA VAL A 97 3.36 -6.89 5.77
C VAL A 97 3.96 -8.13 5.10
N LEU A 98 3.41 -9.31 5.39
CA LEU A 98 3.86 -10.58 4.79
C LEU A 98 3.56 -10.62 3.29
N ARG A 99 2.37 -10.16 2.88
CA ARG A 99 1.96 -10.08 1.48
C ARG A 99 2.87 -9.14 0.70
N PHE A 100 3.24 -8.00 1.27
CA PHE A 100 4.13 -7.05 0.61
C PHE A 100 5.44 -7.72 0.18
N LEU A 101 6.04 -8.51 1.06
CA LEU A 101 7.28 -9.24 0.76
C LEU A 101 7.12 -10.28 -0.36
N SER A 102 5.93 -10.86 -0.53
CA SER A 102 5.64 -11.85 -1.57
C SER A 102 5.09 -11.28 -2.88
N GLU A 103 4.48 -10.09 -2.84
CA GLU A 103 3.73 -9.51 -3.96
C GLU A 103 4.47 -8.35 -4.63
N PHE A 104 5.48 -7.76 -3.98
CA PHE A 104 6.36 -6.76 -4.57
C PHE A 104 7.71 -7.40 -4.90
N ASP A 105 7.83 -7.90 -6.12
CA ASP A 105 9.07 -8.50 -6.61
C ASP A 105 10.24 -7.49 -6.51
N GLY A 106 11.39 -7.97 -6.03
CA GLY A 106 12.57 -7.14 -5.85
C GLY A 106 12.56 -6.24 -4.59
N ALA A 107 11.56 -6.36 -3.72
CA ALA A 107 11.54 -5.63 -2.45
C ALA A 107 12.78 -5.96 -1.60
N ARG A 108 13.53 -4.92 -1.23
CA ARG A 108 14.67 -5.04 -0.32
C ARG A 108 14.20 -4.81 1.11
N VAL A 109 14.47 -5.78 1.99
CA VAL A 109 14.20 -5.65 3.42
C VAL A 109 15.41 -5.05 4.13
N ILE A 110 15.16 -3.98 4.90
CA ILE A 110 16.14 -3.38 5.80
C ILE A 110 15.56 -3.48 7.21
N ARG A 111 16.25 -4.20 8.11
CA ARG A 111 15.83 -4.34 9.51
C ARG A 111 16.55 -3.30 10.37
N LEU A 112 15.78 -2.53 11.11
CA LEU A 112 16.29 -1.58 12.10
C LEU A 112 16.15 -2.22 13.48
N THR A 113 17.26 -2.65 14.09
CA THR A 113 17.26 -3.38 15.37
C THR A 113 17.66 -2.53 16.56
N THR A 114 18.19 -1.33 16.31
CA THR A 114 18.63 -0.42 17.36
C THR A 114 17.53 0.57 17.69
N SER A 115 17.05 0.54 18.94
CA SER A 115 16.19 1.60 19.46
C SER A 115 17.03 2.77 19.94
N TYR A 116 16.67 3.97 19.50
CA TYR A 116 17.21 5.24 20.00
C TYR A 116 16.24 5.93 20.97
N ARG A 117 15.09 5.33 21.25
CA ARG A 117 14.04 5.89 22.11
C ARG A 117 14.12 5.35 23.53
N CYS A 118 14.36 4.04 23.68
CA CYS A 118 14.36 3.36 24.97
C CYS A 118 15.78 3.07 25.44
N SER A 119 16.01 3.13 26.76
CA SER A 119 17.25 2.64 27.36
C SER A 119 17.39 1.13 27.15
N PRO A 120 18.61 0.55 27.14
CA PRO A 120 18.81 -0.89 27.02
C PRO A 120 18.06 -1.76 28.04
N HIS A 121 17.67 -1.20 29.19
CA HIS A 121 16.90 -1.92 30.22
C HIS A 121 15.40 -2.05 29.91
N ALA A 122 14.90 -1.32 28.91
CA ALA A 122 13.49 -1.28 28.53
C ALA A 122 13.26 -1.86 27.12
N LEU A 123 14.26 -2.56 26.57
CA LEU A 123 14.24 -3.23 25.27
C LEU A 123 14.22 -4.75 25.44
#